data_AF-A0A4P5S7W4-F1
#
_entry.id   AF-A0A4P5S7W4-F1
#
_cell.length_a   1.000
_cell.length_b   1.000
_cell.length_c   1.000
_cell.angle_alpha   90.00
_cell.angle_beta   90.00
_cell.angle_gamma   90.00
#
_symmetry.space_group_name_H-M   'P 1'
#
loop_
_entity.id
_entity.type
_entity.pdbx_description
1 polymer ?
#
loop_
_entity_poly.entity_id
_entity_poly.type
_entity_poly.pdbx_seq_one_letter_code
_entity_poly.pdbx_strand_id
1 'polypeptide(L)'
;MAGTEKLPDNDDEITAAFAPQVTASAGALVVTTPGLVTPPADLWVDPLTTPAASDLVVAPFGRDLKITKERWSFSKISNRDPHGAFSTPAATDESLGDRGAADEPVVQPEADEPGAGQLPLGSLPKGAEFGTLVHQVLDDLDFCAPNVKEELRARIETRWGDKAPSETIDKLTAGLIKSLESPLGPLLDNRTLKEIARKDYLAELNFELRLGDGKSIATDCDLGGLCLDHLATGDPLRPWAEKLAAGIFNVSLEGHLTGSIDAVFRVSTNGGPERFVISDYKTNGLNKPGQPMTAQDYHPDLLALEMAKHHYPLQALLYSVALHRYLNGRLANYDPEVNLGGAAYLFVRGMEGPETPKENGQPNGVFSWKIPSALVVAASNLLAGNSSAVGGGK
;
A
#
# COMPACT_ATOMS: atom_id res chain seq x y z
N MET A 1 6.41 -15.81 -43.40
CA MET A 1 5.17 -15.71 -44.18
C MET A 1 4.03 -15.64 -43.19
N ALA A 2 3.45 -14.45 -42.99
CA ALA A 2 2.31 -14.27 -42.11
C ALA A 2 1.08 -14.80 -42.83
N GLY A 3 0.63 -15.99 -42.44
CA GLY A 3 -0.64 -16.55 -42.89
C GLY A 3 -1.76 -15.76 -42.25
N THR A 4 -2.45 -14.95 -43.06
CA THR A 4 -3.78 -14.43 -42.74
C THR A 4 -4.77 -15.60 -42.80
N GLU A 5 -4.78 -16.45 -41.79
CA GLU A 5 -5.92 -17.32 -41.54
C GLU A 5 -6.99 -16.46 -40.88
N LYS A 6 -7.98 -16.06 -41.68
CA LYS A 6 -9.26 -15.60 -41.13
C LYS A 6 -9.79 -16.73 -40.25
N LEU A 7 -10.10 -16.42 -38.99
CA LEU A 7 -10.89 -17.31 -38.16
C LEU A 7 -12.20 -17.64 -38.91
N PRO A 8 -12.61 -18.92 -38.93
CA PRO A 8 -13.86 -19.32 -39.59
C PRO A 8 -15.08 -18.58 -39.03
N ASP A 9 -16.08 -18.30 -39.87
CA ASP A 9 -17.24 -17.46 -39.51
C ASP A 9 -18.33 -18.22 -38.72
N ASN A 10 -18.13 -19.50 -38.40
CA ASN A 10 -19.07 -20.35 -37.66
C ASN A 10 -18.35 -21.15 -36.56
N ASP A 11 -18.97 -21.21 -35.38
CA ASP A 11 -18.54 -21.94 -34.20
C ASP A 11 -18.20 -23.42 -34.45
N ASP A 12 -18.90 -24.08 -35.38
CA ASP A 12 -18.61 -25.47 -35.77
C ASP A 12 -17.25 -25.61 -36.45
N GLU A 13 -16.90 -24.65 -37.31
CA GLU A 13 -15.63 -24.64 -38.03
C GLU A 13 -14.47 -24.26 -37.09
N ILE A 14 -14.71 -23.36 -36.14
CA ILE A 14 -13.76 -23.02 -35.06
C ILE A 14 -13.50 -24.25 -34.18
N THR A 15 -14.56 -24.94 -33.75
CA THR A 15 -14.44 -26.16 -32.93
C THR A 15 -13.67 -27.26 -33.66
N ALA A 16 -13.92 -27.44 -34.95
CA ALA A 16 -13.19 -28.38 -35.80
C ALA A 16 -11.71 -28.02 -35.95
N ALA A 17 -11.36 -26.73 -36.03
CA ALA A 17 -9.98 -26.27 -36.14
C ALA A 17 -9.12 -26.60 -34.90
N PHE A 18 -9.74 -26.71 -33.71
CA PHE A 18 -9.05 -27.06 -32.47
C PHE A 18 -9.04 -28.57 -32.13
N ALA A 19 -9.74 -29.40 -32.93
CA ALA A 19 -9.82 -30.85 -32.72
C ALA A 19 -8.44 -31.57 -32.71
N PRO A 20 -7.45 -31.19 -33.54
CA PRO A 20 -6.12 -31.80 -33.50
C PRO A 20 -5.39 -31.57 -32.17
N GLN A 21 -5.46 -30.35 -31.61
CA GLN A 21 -4.82 -29.99 -30.34
C GLN A 21 -5.52 -30.66 -29.15
N VAL A 22 -6.85 -30.75 -29.19
CA VAL A 22 -7.64 -31.50 -28.18
C VAL A 22 -7.24 -32.97 -28.18
N THR A 23 -7.14 -33.59 -29.36
CA THR A 23 -6.75 -35.01 -29.49
C THR A 23 -5.32 -35.25 -28.99
N ALA A 24 -4.38 -34.35 -29.31
CA ALA A 24 -2.98 -34.45 -28.86
C ALA A 24 -2.81 -34.24 -27.34
N SER A 25 -3.78 -33.60 -26.67
CA SER A 25 -3.69 -33.25 -25.25
C SER A 25 -3.94 -34.41 -24.28
N ALA A 26 -4.32 -35.60 -24.78
CA ALA A 26 -4.66 -36.76 -23.96
C ALA A 26 -5.66 -36.47 -22.82
N GLY A 27 -6.63 -35.56 -23.08
CA GLY A 27 -7.70 -35.20 -22.15
C GLY A 27 -7.42 -33.96 -21.29
N ALA A 28 -6.28 -33.29 -21.47
CA ALA A 28 -5.98 -32.03 -20.76
C ALA A 28 -6.71 -30.81 -21.34
N LEU A 29 -7.17 -30.89 -22.60
CA LEU A 29 -7.93 -29.83 -23.25
C LEU A 29 -9.34 -30.31 -23.63
N VAL A 30 -10.33 -29.45 -23.41
CA VAL A 30 -11.70 -29.60 -23.90
C VAL A 30 -12.08 -28.27 -24.56
N VAL A 31 -12.68 -28.36 -25.75
CA VAL A 31 -13.30 -27.21 -26.42
C VAL A 31 -14.80 -27.35 -26.27
N THR A 32 -15.40 -26.35 -25.64
CA THR A 32 -16.86 -26.26 -25.46
C THR A 32 -17.35 -25.02 -26.17
N THR A 33 -18.26 -25.21 -27.11
CA THR A 33 -19.05 -24.12 -27.69
C THR A 33 -20.14 -23.77 -26.67
N PRO A 34 -20.14 -22.57 -26.08
CA PRO A 34 -21.27 -22.15 -25.27
C PRO A 34 -22.45 -22.02 -26.22
N GLY A 35 -23.42 -22.93 -26.13
CA GLY A 35 -24.70 -22.70 -26.81
C GLY A 35 -25.25 -21.35 -26.36
N LEU A 36 -26.01 -20.67 -27.24
CA LEU A 36 -26.90 -19.60 -26.80
C LEU A 36 -27.66 -20.14 -25.59
N VAL A 37 -27.27 -19.68 -24.40
CA VAL A 37 -27.97 -20.00 -23.18
C VAL A 37 -29.36 -19.47 -23.45
N THR A 38 -30.32 -20.37 -23.66
CA THR A 38 -31.72 -20.00 -23.58
C THR A 38 -31.81 -19.30 -22.24
N PRO A 39 -32.17 -18.01 -22.17
CA PRO A 39 -32.20 -17.30 -20.90
C PRO A 39 -32.95 -18.21 -19.93
N PRO A 40 -32.43 -18.44 -18.70
CA PRO A 40 -33.05 -19.38 -17.78
C PRO A 40 -34.56 -19.16 -17.82
N ALA A 41 -35.31 -20.24 -18.05
CA ALA A 41 -36.78 -20.15 -18.20
C ALA A 41 -37.41 -19.44 -16.99
N ASP A 42 -36.72 -19.51 -15.85
CA ASP A 42 -36.97 -18.75 -14.65
C ASP A 42 -36.09 -17.49 -14.63
N LEU A 43 -36.48 -16.47 -15.39
CA LEU A 43 -36.10 -15.10 -15.05
C LEU A 43 -36.53 -14.87 -13.60
N TRP A 44 -35.64 -14.32 -12.78
CA TRP A 44 -36.01 -13.92 -11.41
C TRP A 44 -37.22 -12.98 -11.49
N VAL A 45 -38.36 -13.44 -10.97
CA VAL A 45 -39.56 -12.63 -10.79
C VAL A 45 -39.58 -12.22 -9.33
N ASP A 46 -39.59 -10.92 -9.05
CA ASP A 46 -39.79 -10.40 -7.71
C ASP A 46 -41.14 -10.91 -7.16
N PRO A 47 -41.17 -11.77 -6.13
CA PRO A 47 -42.41 -12.34 -5.62
C PRO A 47 -43.31 -11.29 -4.92
N LEU A 48 -42.80 -10.08 -4.70
CA LEU A 48 -43.55 -8.96 -4.11
C LEU A 48 -44.14 -8.00 -5.13
N THR A 49 -43.85 -8.17 -6.43
CA THR A 49 -44.42 -7.34 -7.48
C THR A 49 -45.00 -8.20 -8.61
N THR A 50 -46.33 -8.28 -8.64
CA THR A 50 -47.02 -8.30 -9.93
C THR A 50 -47.40 -6.85 -10.21
N PRO A 51 -46.59 -6.03 -10.89
CA PRO A 51 -47.11 -4.77 -11.37
C PRO A 51 -48.18 -5.13 -12.40
N ALA A 52 -49.39 -4.63 -12.26
CA ALA A 52 -50.25 -4.43 -13.42
C ALA A 52 -49.36 -3.75 -14.48
N ALA A 53 -49.34 -4.24 -15.72
CA ALA A 53 -48.48 -3.72 -16.78
C ALA A 53 -48.72 -2.22 -16.94
N SER A 54 -47.96 -1.43 -16.19
CA SER A 54 -47.92 0.02 -16.31
C SER A 54 -47.06 0.28 -17.53
N ASP A 55 -47.56 1.15 -18.42
CA ASP A 55 -46.82 1.61 -19.59
C ASP A 55 -45.37 1.88 -19.20
N LEU A 56 -44.43 1.23 -19.88
CA LEU A 56 -43.01 1.46 -19.65
C LEU A 56 -42.71 2.92 -19.97
N VAL A 57 -42.48 3.71 -18.92
CA VAL A 57 -42.11 5.12 -19.06
C VAL A 57 -40.60 5.21 -19.04
N VAL A 58 -40.03 5.98 -19.96
CA VAL A 58 -38.60 6.30 -19.93
C VAL A 58 -38.33 7.06 -18.63
N ALA A 59 -37.52 6.47 -17.73
CA ALA A 59 -37.06 7.17 -16.54
C ALA A 59 -36.15 8.32 -16.98
N PRO A 60 -36.52 9.59 -16.74
CA PRO A 60 -35.64 10.69 -17.08
C PRO A 60 -34.42 10.63 -16.16
N PHE A 61 -33.24 10.56 -16.76
CA PHE A 61 -31.99 10.64 -16.03
C PHE A 61 -31.74 12.11 -15.63
N GLY A 62 -32.40 12.55 -14.55
CA GLY A 62 -32.40 13.94 -14.09
C GLY A 62 -31.21 14.35 -13.23
N ARG A 63 -30.12 13.57 -13.23
CA ARG A 63 -28.92 13.83 -12.43
C ARG A 63 -27.78 14.22 -13.35
N ASP A 64 -27.14 15.34 -13.05
CA ASP A 64 -25.91 15.73 -13.71
C ASP A 64 -24.78 14.77 -13.31
N LEU A 65 -24.29 14.00 -14.28
CA LEU A 65 -23.07 13.23 -14.10
C LEU A 65 -21.90 14.21 -14.13
N LYS A 66 -21.45 14.61 -12.94
CA LYS A 66 -20.12 15.22 -12.80
C LYS A 66 -19.07 14.15 -13.14
N ILE A 67 -18.60 14.16 -14.37
CA ILE A 67 -17.50 13.32 -14.83
C ILE A 67 -16.20 14.01 -14.41
N THR A 68 -15.79 13.82 -13.17
CA THR A 68 -14.48 14.25 -12.69
C THR A 68 -13.47 13.17 -13.05
N LYS A 69 -12.57 13.46 -13.99
CA LYS A 69 -11.53 12.51 -14.44
C LYS A 69 -10.28 12.50 -13.54
N GLU A 70 -10.27 13.33 -12.50
CA GLU A 70 -9.11 13.48 -11.64
C GLU A 70 -8.87 12.19 -10.84
N ARG A 71 -7.65 11.65 -10.97
CA ARG A 71 -7.15 10.54 -10.16
C ARG A 71 -6.02 11.09 -9.29
N TRP A 72 -6.16 10.91 -7.99
CA TRP A 72 -5.21 11.28 -6.95
C TRP A 72 -4.46 10.04 -6.48
N SER A 73 -3.21 10.24 -6.07
CA SER A 73 -2.40 9.29 -5.30
C SER A 73 -1.69 10.06 -4.20
N PHE A 74 -1.10 9.38 -3.22
CA PHE A 74 -0.31 10.08 -2.21
C PHE A 74 0.83 10.85 -2.86
N SER A 75 1.62 10.21 -3.76
CA SER A 75 2.68 10.90 -4.50
C SER A 75 2.18 12.13 -5.27
N LYS A 76 1.00 12.07 -5.90
CA LYS A 76 0.43 13.21 -6.64
C LYS A 76 0.03 14.37 -5.72
N ILE A 77 -0.34 14.08 -4.47
CA ILE A 77 -0.65 15.10 -3.46
C ILE A 77 0.66 15.67 -2.90
N SER A 78 1.58 14.82 -2.44
CA SER A 78 2.82 15.23 -1.78
C SER A 78 3.78 16.00 -2.70
N ASN A 79 3.78 15.72 -4.01
CA ASN A 79 4.54 16.46 -5.01
C ASN A 79 4.13 17.94 -5.15
N ARG A 80 3.01 18.35 -4.53
CA ARG A 80 2.58 19.75 -4.52
C ARG A 80 3.18 20.58 -3.40
N ASP A 81 3.91 19.98 -2.46
CA ASP A 81 4.65 20.76 -1.46
C ASP A 81 5.77 21.57 -2.17
N PRO A 82 5.74 22.92 -2.10
CA PRO A 82 6.77 23.77 -2.71
C PRO A 82 8.16 23.61 -2.07
N HIS A 83 8.24 22.99 -0.90
CA HIS A 83 9.47 22.79 -0.13
C HIS A 83 9.75 21.31 0.18
N GLY A 84 9.01 20.40 -0.47
CA GLY A 84 9.00 18.98 -0.15
C GLY A 84 10.20 18.21 -0.67
N ALA A 85 10.48 17.05 -0.05
CA ALA A 85 11.53 16.14 -0.50
C ALA A 85 11.27 15.55 -1.90
N PHE A 86 10.02 15.64 -2.40
CA PHE A 86 9.59 15.13 -3.70
C PHE A 86 9.54 16.20 -4.81
N SER A 87 10.04 17.43 -4.56
CA SER A 87 9.96 18.53 -5.54
C SER A 87 10.82 18.36 -6.82
N THR A 88 11.29 17.15 -7.14
CA THR A 88 11.87 16.82 -8.45
C THR A 88 10.87 16.09 -9.34
N PRO A 89 10.76 16.43 -10.64
CA PRO A 89 9.85 15.78 -11.58
C PRO A 89 10.41 14.41 -11.98
N ALA A 90 10.33 13.42 -11.08
CA ALA A 90 10.47 12.03 -11.47
C ALA A 90 9.16 11.60 -12.13
N ALA A 91 9.29 11.10 -13.36
CA ALA A 91 8.18 10.73 -14.24
C ALA A 91 7.13 9.90 -13.49
N THR A 92 5.92 10.45 -13.39
CA THR A 92 4.72 9.69 -13.01
C THR A 92 4.43 8.70 -14.13
N ASP A 93 5.06 7.53 -14.09
CA ASP A 93 4.54 6.39 -14.81
C ASP A 93 3.28 5.92 -14.08
N GLU A 94 2.11 6.35 -14.58
CA GLU A 94 0.82 5.94 -14.05
C GLU A 94 0.62 4.40 -14.08
N SER A 95 1.46 3.66 -14.81
CA SER A 95 1.45 2.19 -14.84
C SER A 95 2.00 1.54 -13.57
N LEU A 96 2.86 2.22 -12.80
CA LEU A 96 3.54 1.59 -11.67
C LEU A 96 2.74 1.63 -10.37
N GLY A 97 1.67 2.44 -10.31
CA GLY A 97 0.98 2.68 -9.05
C GLY A 97 1.88 3.37 -8.03
N ASP A 98 1.26 3.93 -7.00
CA ASP A 98 1.94 4.62 -5.90
C ASP A 98 2.57 3.59 -4.93
N ARG A 99 3.59 2.86 -5.39
CA ARG A 99 4.25 1.75 -4.67
C ARG A 99 5.35 2.22 -3.70
N GLY A 100 5.39 3.50 -3.29
CA GLY A 100 6.41 4.06 -2.39
C GLY A 100 7.86 4.03 -2.88
N ALA A 101 8.16 3.37 -3.99
CA ALA A 101 9.53 3.18 -4.49
C ALA A 101 10.18 4.46 -5.05
N ALA A 102 9.40 5.52 -5.33
CA ALA A 102 9.90 6.78 -5.89
C ALA A 102 10.48 7.74 -4.83
N ASP A 103 10.53 7.34 -3.56
CA ASP A 103 10.77 8.26 -2.44
C ASP A 103 12.24 8.58 -2.15
N GLU A 104 13.20 7.88 -2.77
CA GLU A 104 14.63 8.14 -2.57
C GLU A 104 15.22 9.02 -3.69
N PRO A 105 15.91 10.13 -3.35
CA PRO A 105 16.68 10.88 -4.33
C PRO A 105 17.81 10.01 -4.89
N VAL A 106 18.03 10.10 -6.21
CA VAL A 106 19.13 9.40 -6.88
C VAL A 106 20.46 10.05 -6.44
N VAL A 107 21.20 9.38 -5.56
CA VAL A 107 22.56 9.78 -5.18
C VAL A 107 23.53 8.73 -5.69
N GLN A 108 24.61 9.17 -6.33
CA GLN A 108 25.67 8.27 -6.79
C GLN A 108 26.28 7.52 -5.59
N PRO A 109 26.60 6.22 -5.73
CA PRO A 109 27.20 5.47 -4.64
C PRO A 109 28.59 6.03 -4.32
N GLU A 110 28.73 6.72 -3.19
CA GLU A 110 30.03 6.92 -2.58
C GLU A 110 30.39 5.64 -1.83
N ALA A 111 31.58 5.11 -2.11
CA ALA A 111 32.07 3.90 -1.47
C ALA A 111 32.44 4.22 -0.02
N ASP A 112 31.57 3.89 0.92
CA ASP A 112 31.91 3.89 2.35
C ASP A 112 32.79 2.66 2.67
N GLU A 113 33.99 2.90 3.20
CA GLU A 113 34.86 1.86 3.77
C GLU A 113 34.19 1.20 4.99
N PRO A 114 34.23 -0.14 5.14
CA PRO A 114 33.55 -0.82 6.22
C PRO A 114 34.19 -0.58 7.59
N GLY A 115 33.51 0.20 8.43
CA GLY A 115 33.84 0.40 9.85
C GLY A 115 32.99 -0.46 10.78
N ALA A 116 33.47 -0.71 12.01
CA ALA A 116 32.70 -1.38 13.04
C ALA A 116 31.42 -0.58 13.38
N GLY A 117 30.26 -1.24 13.41
CA GLY A 117 28.95 -0.61 13.67
C GLY A 117 28.14 -0.24 12.43
N GLN A 118 28.54 -0.69 11.24
CA GLN A 118 27.76 -0.51 10.01
C GLN A 118 26.54 -1.42 9.94
N LEU A 119 25.45 -0.86 9.42
CA LEU A 119 24.20 -1.58 9.17
C LEU A 119 24.34 -2.61 8.04
N PRO A 120 23.61 -3.75 8.07
CA PRO A 120 23.72 -4.82 7.07
C PRO A 120 23.45 -4.38 5.63
N LEU A 121 22.56 -3.40 5.44
CA LEU A 121 22.22 -2.82 4.13
C LEU A 121 22.86 -1.43 3.90
N GLY A 122 23.79 -1.02 4.77
CA GLY A 122 24.36 0.34 4.78
C GLY A 122 25.19 0.67 3.56
N SER A 123 25.97 -0.30 3.05
CA SER A 123 26.85 -0.13 1.89
C SER A 123 26.18 -0.41 0.53
N LEU A 124 24.88 -0.69 0.51
CA LEU A 124 24.17 -1.05 -0.73
C LEU A 124 23.67 0.19 -1.48
N PRO A 125 23.53 0.11 -2.82
CA PRO A 125 23.07 1.22 -3.65
C PRO A 125 21.77 1.85 -3.12
N LYS A 126 21.66 3.17 -3.21
CA LYS A 126 20.45 3.94 -2.88
C LYS A 126 19.66 4.26 -4.14
N GLY A 127 18.38 4.58 -3.99
CA GLY A 127 17.55 5.14 -5.05
C GLY A 127 16.36 4.27 -5.45
N ALA A 128 15.50 4.86 -6.28
CA ALA A 128 14.18 4.29 -6.60
C ALA A 128 14.20 2.88 -7.20
N GLU A 129 15.25 2.52 -7.96
CA GLU A 129 15.39 1.17 -8.51
C GLU A 129 15.66 0.13 -7.40
N PHE A 130 16.52 0.46 -6.42
CA PHE A 130 16.75 -0.39 -5.25
C PHE A 130 15.47 -0.52 -4.42
N GLY A 131 14.77 0.60 -4.19
CA GLY A 131 13.46 0.60 -3.54
C GLY A 131 12.49 -0.36 -4.23
N THR A 132 12.29 -0.17 -5.53
CA THR A 132 11.39 -1.01 -6.35
C THR A 132 11.73 -2.50 -6.22
N LEU A 133 13.02 -2.86 -6.27
CA LEU A 133 13.43 -4.24 -6.07
C LEU A 133 12.99 -4.77 -4.70
N VAL A 134 13.25 -4.01 -3.61
CA VAL A 134 12.95 -4.44 -2.25
C VAL A 134 11.46 -4.73 -2.09
N HIS A 135 10.57 -3.84 -2.56
CA HIS A 135 9.12 -4.12 -2.53
C HIS A 135 8.81 -5.42 -3.30
N GLN A 136 9.23 -5.50 -4.55
CA GLN A 136 8.93 -6.65 -5.42
C GLN A 136 9.41 -8.01 -4.89
N VAL A 137 10.54 -8.05 -4.15
CA VAL A 137 11.02 -9.31 -3.58
C VAL A 137 10.30 -9.68 -2.28
N LEU A 138 9.74 -8.70 -1.56
CA LEU A 138 9.03 -8.89 -0.30
C LEU A 138 7.52 -9.14 -0.47
N ASP A 139 6.90 -8.59 -1.51
CA ASP A 139 5.44 -8.66 -1.73
C ASP A 139 4.90 -10.08 -1.55
N ASP A 140 5.38 -11.04 -2.33
CA ASP A 140 4.87 -12.42 -2.29
C ASP A 140 5.84 -13.41 -1.66
N LEU A 141 6.70 -12.96 -0.73
CA LEU A 141 7.59 -13.84 0.01
C LEU A 141 6.83 -14.48 1.19
N ASP A 142 6.97 -15.79 1.37
CA ASP A 142 6.57 -16.44 2.62
C ASP A 142 7.71 -16.31 3.64
N PHE A 143 7.59 -15.35 4.55
CA PHE A 143 8.61 -15.09 5.56
C PHE A 143 8.86 -16.28 6.49
N CYS A 144 7.90 -17.20 6.62
CA CYS A 144 7.99 -18.38 7.48
C CYS A 144 8.60 -19.60 6.77
N ALA A 145 8.88 -19.52 5.46
CA ALA A 145 9.41 -20.63 4.69
C ALA A 145 10.77 -21.10 5.25
N PRO A 146 11.01 -22.40 5.46
CA PRO A 146 12.29 -22.91 5.95
C PRO A 146 13.49 -22.51 5.07
N ASN A 147 13.24 -22.33 3.77
CA ASN A 147 14.17 -21.93 2.72
C ASN A 147 14.01 -20.45 2.29
N VAL A 148 13.45 -19.59 3.16
CA VAL A 148 13.17 -18.17 2.83
C VAL A 148 14.41 -17.43 2.31
N LYS A 149 15.61 -17.78 2.80
CA LYS A 149 16.87 -17.17 2.36
C LYS A 149 17.19 -17.52 0.91
N GLU A 150 17.05 -18.78 0.55
CA GLU A 150 17.27 -19.28 -0.81
C GLU A 150 16.23 -18.71 -1.78
N GLU A 151 14.96 -18.63 -1.37
CA GLU A 151 13.90 -18.02 -2.17
C GLU A 151 14.14 -16.53 -2.39
N LEU A 152 14.50 -15.80 -1.33
CA LEU A 152 14.81 -14.39 -1.42
C LEU A 152 16.00 -14.13 -2.36
N ARG A 153 17.08 -14.91 -2.22
CA ARG A 153 18.24 -14.82 -3.12
C ARG A 153 17.84 -15.05 -4.57
N ALA A 154 17.08 -16.11 -4.85
CA ALA A 154 16.63 -16.43 -6.21
C ALA A 154 15.75 -15.31 -6.81
N ARG A 155 14.88 -14.69 -6.01
CA ARG A 155 14.04 -13.55 -6.44
C ARG A 155 14.87 -12.30 -6.76
N ILE A 156 15.89 -12.02 -5.95
CA ILE A 156 16.84 -10.93 -6.19
C ILE A 156 17.65 -11.21 -7.46
N GLU A 157 18.21 -12.40 -7.59
CA GLU A 157 19.02 -12.81 -8.76
C GLU A 157 18.22 -12.74 -10.06
N THR A 158 16.94 -13.14 -10.03
CA THR A 158 16.04 -13.04 -11.20
C THR A 158 15.84 -11.59 -11.67
N ARG A 159 15.85 -10.61 -10.76
CA ARG A 159 15.54 -9.20 -11.08
C ARG A 159 16.78 -8.33 -11.27
N TRP A 160 17.87 -8.68 -10.60
CA TRP A 160 19.08 -7.87 -10.47
C TRP A 160 20.39 -8.61 -10.77
N GLY A 161 20.33 -9.89 -11.17
CA GLY A 161 21.50 -10.70 -11.52
C GLY A 161 22.41 -10.09 -12.58
N ASP A 162 21.81 -9.45 -13.59
CA ASP A 162 22.56 -8.80 -14.67
C ASP A 162 23.16 -7.44 -14.27
N LYS A 163 22.67 -6.84 -13.18
CA LYS A 163 23.00 -5.46 -12.75
C LYS A 163 23.97 -5.41 -11.58
N ALA A 164 24.11 -6.50 -10.84
CA ALA A 164 24.91 -6.55 -9.63
C ALA A 164 25.76 -7.83 -9.56
N PRO A 165 27.02 -7.75 -9.08
CA PRO A 165 27.81 -8.95 -8.81
C PRO A 165 27.13 -9.88 -7.79
N SER A 166 27.41 -11.18 -7.89
CA SER A 166 26.86 -12.20 -6.96
C SER A 166 27.13 -11.87 -5.49
N GLU A 167 28.29 -11.29 -5.16
CA GLU A 167 28.63 -10.86 -3.80
C GLU A 167 27.69 -9.76 -3.28
N THR A 168 27.27 -8.83 -4.14
CA THR A 168 26.29 -7.79 -3.79
C THR A 168 24.92 -8.41 -3.53
N ILE A 169 24.53 -9.41 -4.32
CA ILE A 169 23.29 -10.18 -4.12
C ILE A 169 23.34 -10.94 -2.80
N ASP A 170 24.48 -11.55 -2.45
CA ASP A 170 24.68 -12.21 -1.16
C ASP A 170 24.54 -11.24 0.02
N LYS A 171 25.18 -10.07 -0.07
CA LYS A 171 25.08 -9.01 0.96
C LYS A 171 23.64 -8.51 1.10
N LEU A 172 22.95 -8.23 -0.02
CA LEU A 172 21.55 -7.80 -0.01
C LEU A 172 20.64 -8.88 0.59
N THR A 173 20.80 -10.14 0.18
CA THR A 173 20.03 -11.26 0.73
C THR A 173 20.25 -11.37 2.23
N ALA A 174 21.51 -11.39 2.69
CA ALA A 174 21.85 -11.50 4.10
C ALA A 174 21.30 -10.32 4.92
N GLY A 175 21.40 -9.09 4.40
CA GLY A 175 20.88 -7.91 5.06
C GLY A 175 19.36 -7.88 5.14
N LEU A 176 18.64 -8.28 4.08
CA LEU A 176 17.19 -8.37 4.11
C LEU A 176 16.72 -9.47 5.07
N ILE A 177 17.42 -10.60 5.18
CA ILE A 177 17.13 -11.60 6.22
C ILE A 177 17.26 -10.99 7.62
N LYS A 178 18.25 -10.13 7.87
CA LYS A 178 18.34 -9.39 9.13
C LYS A 178 17.14 -8.45 9.33
N SER A 179 16.69 -7.77 8.30
CA SER A 179 15.45 -6.99 8.36
C SER A 179 14.25 -7.86 8.72
N LEU A 180 14.09 -9.05 8.09
CA LEU A 180 13.00 -9.98 8.39
C LEU A 180 13.03 -10.53 9.84
N GLU A 181 14.22 -10.63 10.43
CA GLU A 181 14.47 -11.10 11.80
C GLU A 181 14.42 -9.99 12.85
N SER A 182 14.23 -8.73 12.43
CA SER A 182 14.19 -7.61 13.36
C SER A 182 12.82 -7.50 14.03
N PRO A 183 12.77 -7.18 15.34
CA PRO A 183 11.51 -6.95 16.03
C PRO A 183 10.79 -5.75 15.43
N LEU A 184 9.47 -5.88 15.22
CA LEU A 184 8.64 -4.83 14.61
C LEU A 184 7.98 -3.89 15.65
N GLY A 185 8.43 -4.00 16.90
CA GLY A 185 7.99 -3.14 18.00
C GLY A 185 6.60 -3.46 18.58
N PRO A 186 6.15 -2.67 19.57
CA PRO A 186 4.99 -3.00 20.39
C PRO A 186 3.66 -3.06 19.62
N LEU A 187 3.53 -2.31 18.51
CA LEU A 187 2.31 -2.30 17.70
C LEU A 187 1.99 -3.67 17.09
N LEU A 188 3.05 -4.45 16.83
CA LEU A 188 3.02 -5.79 16.25
C LEU A 188 3.41 -6.85 17.29
N ASP A 189 3.23 -6.55 18.58
CA ASP A 189 3.55 -7.44 19.71
C ASP A 189 5.02 -7.91 19.74
N ASN A 190 5.93 -7.04 19.27
CA ASN A 190 7.36 -7.31 19.11
C ASN A 190 7.71 -8.49 18.20
N ARG A 191 6.76 -8.99 17.40
CA ARG A 191 7.01 -10.03 16.40
C ARG A 191 7.99 -9.54 15.34
N THR A 192 8.61 -10.48 14.66
CA THR A 192 9.40 -10.28 13.44
C THR A 192 8.54 -10.61 12.21
N LEU A 193 8.99 -10.24 11.01
CA LEU A 193 8.28 -10.64 9.78
C LEU A 193 8.24 -12.17 9.63
N LYS A 194 9.28 -12.88 10.08
CA LYS A 194 9.35 -14.35 10.07
C LYS A 194 8.37 -15.04 11.03
N GLU A 195 7.71 -14.29 11.91
CA GLU A 195 6.69 -14.79 12.85
C GLU A 195 5.26 -14.45 12.41
N ILE A 196 5.11 -13.80 11.26
CA ILE A 196 3.82 -13.50 10.63
C ILE A 196 3.57 -14.57 9.57
N ALA A 197 2.63 -15.47 9.85
CA ALA A 197 2.26 -16.54 8.93
C ALA A 197 1.64 -15.96 7.66
N ARG A 198 1.79 -16.66 6.52
CA ARG A 198 1.24 -16.20 5.23
C ARG A 198 -0.26 -15.90 5.24
N LYS A 199 -1.05 -16.62 6.06
CA LYS A 199 -2.50 -16.37 6.24
C LYS A 199 -2.83 -15.05 6.96
N ASP A 200 -1.85 -14.47 7.64
CA ASP A 200 -1.94 -13.26 8.44
C ASP A 200 -1.25 -12.07 7.74
N TYR A 201 -0.89 -12.25 6.47
CA TYR A 201 -0.22 -11.28 5.63
C TYR A 201 -0.99 -11.09 4.32
N LEU A 202 -1.42 -9.86 4.06
CA LEU A 202 -1.96 -9.45 2.78
C LEU A 202 -0.97 -8.49 2.12
N ALA A 203 -0.35 -8.93 1.03
CA ALA A 203 0.59 -8.17 0.24
C ALA A 203 -0.10 -7.34 -0.84
N GLU A 204 0.48 -6.18 -1.17
CA GLU A 204 0.06 -5.28 -2.26
C GLU A 204 -1.46 -5.08 -2.32
N LEU A 205 -2.05 -4.55 -1.25
CA LEU A 205 -3.47 -4.21 -1.25
C LEU A 205 -3.70 -2.94 -2.07
N ASN A 206 -4.06 -3.14 -3.33
CA ASN A 206 -4.48 -2.08 -4.24
C ASN A 206 -5.89 -1.59 -3.91
N PHE A 207 -6.11 -0.28 -4.01
CA PHE A 207 -7.42 0.32 -3.80
C PHE A 207 -7.72 1.46 -4.78
N GLU A 208 -9.02 1.66 -5.02
CA GLU A 208 -9.56 2.83 -5.69
C GLU A 208 -10.78 3.33 -4.90
N LEU A 209 -10.66 4.53 -4.32
CA LEU A 209 -11.71 5.16 -3.53
C LEU A 209 -12.31 6.33 -4.30
N ARG A 210 -13.64 6.34 -4.45
CA ARG A 210 -14.33 7.53 -4.90
C ARG A 210 -14.26 8.62 -3.82
N LEU A 211 -13.95 9.84 -4.24
CA LEU A 211 -13.85 11.03 -3.41
C LEU A 211 -15.06 11.94 -3.65
N GLY A 212 -15.73 12.30 -2.56
CA GLY A 212 -16.90 13.16 -2.54
C GLY A 212 -18.17 12.54 -3.12
N ASP A 213 -19.31 13.13 -2.76
CA ASP A 213 -20.62 12.89 -3.38
C ASP A 213 -21.07 14.08 -4.27
N GLY A 214 -20.22 15.10 -4.41
CA GLY A 214 -20.47 16.34 -5.15
C GLY A 214 -21.03 17.49 -4.31
N LYS A 215 -21.33 17.29 -3.01
CA LYS A 215 -21.81 18.34 -2.09
C LYS A 215 -20.70 19.01 -1.29
N SER A 216 -19.67 18.26 -0.93
CA SER A 216 -18.49 18.72 -0.21
C SER A 216 -17.24 18.08 -0.80
N ILE A 217 -16.19 18.87 -0.96
CA ILE A 217 -14.89 18.43 -1.47
C ILE A 217 -13.88 18.62 -0.34
N ALA A 218 -13.27 17.52 0.10
CA ALA A 218 -12.25 17.55 1.14
C ALA A 218 -10.99 18.27 0.64
N THR A 219 -10.34 19.02 1.52
CA THR A 219 -9.03 19.63 1.27
C THR A 219 -7.96 19.01 2.18
N ASP A 220 -6.69 19.31 1.88
CA ASP A 220 -5.60 19.02 2.80
C ASP A 220 -5.76 19.77 4.13
N CYS A 221 -6.26 21.01 4.10
CA CYS A 221 -6.59 21.76 5.32
C CYS A 221 -7.57 20.99 6.23
N ASP A 222 -8.63 20.42 5.65
CA ASP A 222 -9.64 19.67 6.41
C ASP A 222 -9.05 18.41 7.04
N LEU A 223 -8.21 17.67 6.29
CA LEU A 223 -7.49 16.50 6.82
C LEU A 223 -6.52 16.90 7.94
N GLY A 224 -5.82 18.02 7.78
CA GLY A 224 -4.96 18.57 8.82
C GLY A 224 -5.72 18.95 10.08
N GLY A 225 -6.89 19.59 9.93
CA GLY A 225 -7.79 19.90 11.04
C GLY A 225 -8.19 18.65 11.83
N LEU A 226 -8.63 17.59 11.13
CA LEU A 226 -8.95 16.31 11.77
C LEU A 226 -7.75 15.71 12.51
N CYS A 227 -6.55 15.75 11.91
CA CYS A 227 -5.34 15.32 12.61
C CYS A 227 -5.13 16.11 13.91
N LEU A 228 -5.26 17.43 13.89
CA LEU A 228 -5.06 18.27 15.07
C LEU A 228 -6.11 18.04 16.17
N ASP A 229 -7.34 17.70 15.80
CA ASP A 229 -8.45 17.41 16.72
C ASP A 229 -8.27 16.06 17.43
N HIS A 230 -7.66 15.08 16.76
CA HIS A 230 -7.53 13.72 17.28
C HIS A 230 -6.15 13.37 17.83
N LEU A 231 -5.09 14.07 17.43
CA LEU A 231 -3.74 13.81 17.94
C LEU A 231 -3.53 14.44 19.32
N ALA A 232 -2.83 13.73 20.20
CA ALA A 232 -2.44 14.25 21.50
C ALA A 232 -1.48 15.45 21.35
N THR A 233 -1.45 16.34 22.34
CA THR A 233 -0.58 17.54 22.32
C THR A 233 0.91 17.18 22.18
N GLY A 234 1.34 16.04 22.73
CA GLY A 234 2.72 15.56 22.65
C GLY A 234 3.02 14.59 21.50
N ASP A 235 2.09 14.42 20.55
CA ASP A 235 2.31 13.53 19.41
C ASP A 235 3.42 14.11 18.48
N PRO A 236 4.45 13.33 18.12
CA PRO A 236 5.58 13.82 17.32
C PRO A 236 5.18 14.26 15.90
N LEU A 237 4.03 13.82 15.40
CA LEU A 237 3.51 14.19 14.08
C LEU A 237 2.61 15.42 14.12
N ARG A 238 2.32 15.98 15.30
CA ARG A 238 1.48 17.19 15.43
C ARG A 238 2.03 18.39 14.66
N PRO A 239 3.35 18.72 14.69
CA PRO A 239 3.89 19.81 13.86
C PRO A 239 3.72 19.59 12.36
N TRP A 240 3.72 18.33 11.90
CA TRP A 240 3.39 18.01 10.51
C TRP A 240 1.90 18.25 10.22
N ALA A 241 1.00 17.87 11.13
CA ALA A 241 -0.43 18.12 11.00
C ALA A 241 -0.78 19.62 10.95
N GLU A 242 -0.02 20.47 11.64
CA GLU A 242 -0.16 21.94 11.56
C GLU A 242 0.13 22.46 10.15
N LYS A 243 1.18 21.96 9.49
CA LYS A 243 1.48 22.30 8.10
C LYS A 243 0.40 21.81 7.14
N LEU A 244 -0.12 20.61 7.38
CA LEU A 244 -1.23 20.06 6.59
C LEU A 244 -2.49 20.94 6.74
N ALA A 245 -2.82 21.34 7.96
CA ALA A 245 -3.96 22.22 8.26
C ALA A 245 -3.81 23.63 7.67
N ALA A 246 -2.58 24.07 7.44
CA ALA A 246 -2.27 25.33 6.77
C ALA A 246 -2.37 25.25 5.23
N GLY A 247 -2.67 24.07 4.67
CA GLY A 247 -2.87 23.91 3.22
C GLY A 247 -1.56 23.80 2.43
N ILE A 248 -0.57 23.09 2.97
CA ILE A 248 0.76 22.95 2.35
C ILE A 248 0.73 22.44 0.90
N PHE A 249 -0.27 21.65 0.52
CA PHE A 249 -0.42 21.13 -0.84
C PHE A 249 -1.42 21.93 -1.69
N ASN A 250 -2.32 22.68 -1.04
CA ASN A 250 -3.40 23.46 -1.67
C ASN A 250 -4.21 22.58 -2.65
N VAL A 251 -4.77 21.48 -2.14
CA VAL A 251 -5.51 20.49 -2.94
C VAL A 251 -6.99 20.45 -2.60
N SER A 252 -7.80 20.14 -3.61
CA SER A 252 -9.20 19.79 -3.46
C SER A 252 -9.40 18.37 -3.99
N LEU A 253 -9.73 17.45 -3.10
CA LEU A 253 -9.75 16.01 -3.33
C LEU A 253 -11.11 15.58 -3.90
N GLU A 254 -11.33 15.85 -5.18
CA GLU A 254 -12.49 15.36 -5.96
C GLU A 254 -12.02 14.30 -6.98
N GLY A 255 -12.86 13.31 -7.29
CA GLY A 255 -12.56 12.26 -8.27
C GLY A 255 -12.28 10.90 -7.62
N HIS A 256 -11.13 10.30 -7.92
CA HIS A 256 -10.73 9.00 -7.36
C HIS A 256 -9.39 9.13 -6.64
N LEU A 257 -9.22 8.43 -5.52
CA LEU A 257 -7.94 8.23 -4.86
C LEU A 257 -7.51 6.78 -5.08
N THR A 258 -6.33 6.59 -5.66
CA THR A 258 -5.73 5.28 -5.90
C THR A 258 -4.44 5.14 -5.10
N GLY A 259 -4.11 3.90 -4.72
CA GLY A 259 -2.86 3.58 -4.05
C GLY A 259 -2.68 2.08 -3.88
N SER A 260 -1.51 1.68 -3.39
CA SER A 260 -1.17 0.30 -3.04
C SER A 260 -0.55 0.29 -1.65
N ILE A 261 -1.11 -0.50 -0.74
CA ILE A 261 -0.53 -0.74 0.57
C ILE A 261 0.40 -1.95 0.45
N ASP A 262 1.71 -1.79 0.72
CA ASP A 262 2.67 -2.89 0.57
C ASP A 262 2.26 -4.13 1.37
N ALA A 263 1.86 -3.91 2.62
CA ALA A 263 1.52 -4.97 3.54
C ALA A 263 0.38 -4.59 4.48
N VAL A 264 -0.51 -5.54 4.73
CA VAL A 264 -1.43 -5.51 5.87
C VAL A 264 -1.19 -6.75 6.71
N PHE A 265 -0.79 -6.54 7.96
CA PHE A 265 -0.55 -7.60 8.92
C PHE A 265 -1.75 -7.78 9.83
N ARG A 266 -2.21 -9.02 9.97
CA ARG A 266 -3.21 -9.41 10.96
C ARG A 266 -2.51 -9.90 12.22
N VAL A 267 -2.74 -9.22 13.33
CA VAL A 267 -2.12 -9.52 14.62
C VAL A 267 -3.19 -9.73 15.68
N SER A 268 -3.06 -10.80 16.46
CA SER A 268 -3.80 -11.02 17.70
C SER A 268 -2.82 -10.96 18.87
N THR A 269 -3.15 -10.15 19.87
CA THR A 269 -2.37 -10.00 21.10
C THR A 269 -3.05 -10.80 22.21
N ASN A 270 -2.35 -11.79 22.79
CA ASN A 270 -2.77 -12.52 24.00
C ASN A 270 -4.22 -13.05 23.98
N GLY A 271 -4.69 -13.61 22.85
CA GLY A 271 -6.06 -14.11 22.71
C GLY A 271 -7.13 -13.02 22.58
N GLY A 272 -6.71 -11.76 22.46
CA GLY A 272 -7.55 -10.62 22.13
C GLY A 272 -7.97 -10.60 20.65
N PRO A 273 -8.85 -9.65 20.29
CA PRO A 273 -9.40 -9.56 18.94
C PRO A 273 -8.32 -9.29 17.89
N GLU A 274 -8.59 -9.72 16.66
CA GLU A 274 -7.71 -9.49 15.51
C GLU A 274 -7.62 -7.98 15.21
N ARG A 275 -6.39 -7.49 15.06
CA ARG A 275 -6.04 -6.14 14.65
C ARG A 275 -5.33 -6.17 13.31
N PHE A 276 -5.54 -5.16 12.48
CA PHE A 276 -4.94 -5.04 11.17
C PHE A 276 -4.05 -3.80 11.14
N VAL A 277 -2.75 -4.02 10.93
CA VAL A 277 -1.73 -2.96 10.87
C VAL A 277 -1.30 -2.81 9.42
N ILE A 278 -1.41 -1.59 8.87
CA ILE A 278 -0.81 -1.30 7.57
C ILE A 278 0.70 -1.16 7.73
N SER A 279 1.45 -1.57 6.70
CA SER A 279 2.89 -1.45 6.67
C SER A 279 3.37 -1.06 5.29
N ASP A 280 4.50 -0.35 5.28
CA ASP A 280 5.18 0.12 4.08
C ASP A 280 6.69 -0.07 4.26
N TYR A 281 7.36 -0.56 3.22
CA TYR A 281 8.80 -0.81 3.25
C TYR A 281 9.54 0.44 2.76
N LYS A 282 10.43 1.01 3.57
CA LYS A 282 11.21 2.19 3.21
C LYS A 282 12.69 1.85 3.08
N THR A 283 13.30 2.23 1.95
CA THR A 283 14.73 2.04 1.73
C THR A 283 15.56 3.28 2.06
N ASN A 284 14.96 4.36 2.57
CA ASN A 284 15.62 5.64 2.83
C ASN A 284 16.96 5.49 3.59
N GLY A 285 18.03 6.04 3.03
CA GLY A 285 19.29 6.24 3.74
C GLY A 285 19.30 7.49 4.63
N LEU A 286 19.33 7.33 5.95
CA LEU A 286 19.20 8.44 6.91
C LEU A 286 20.53 8.99 7.46
N ASN A 287 21.64 8.42 7.03
CA ASN A 287 22.98 8.84 7.45
C ASN A 287 23.32 10.25 6.94
N LYS A 288 24.15 10.96 7.71
CA LYS A 288 24.70 12.25 7.26
C LYS A 288 25.57 12.04 6.00
N PRO A 289 25.59 13.00 5.06
CA PRO A 289 26.45 12.92 3.88
C PRO A 289 27.91 12.67 4.27
N GLY A 290 28.54 11.70 3.60
CA GLY A 290 29.94 11.31 3.83
C GLY A 290 30.21 10.58 5.16
N GLN A 291 29.18 10.11 5.86
CA GLN A 291 29.33 9.28 7.06
C GLN A 291 28.74 7.89 6.84
N PRO A 292 29.36 6.82 7.36
CA PRO A 292 28.81 5.48 7.26
C PRO A 292 27.47 5.39 7.97
N MET A 293 26.58 4.57 7.42
CA MET A 293 25.25 4.35 7.98
C MET A 293 25.28 3.47 9.23
N THR A 294 24.63 3.94 10.30
CA THR A 294 24.59 3.28 11.62
C THR A 294 23.17 3.12 12.14
N ALA A 295 22.96 2.21 13.09
CA ALA A 295 21.65 2.02 13.71
C ALA A 295 21.09 3.31 14.32
N GLN A 296 21.93 4.23 14.81
CA GLN A 296 21.49 5.47 15.43
C GLN A 296 20.88 6.47 14.44
N ASP A 297 21.21 6.37 13.15
CA ASP A 297 20.55 7.18 12.10
C ASP A 297 19.06 6.83 11.95
N TYR A 298 18.65 5.67 12.46
CA TYR A 298 17.27 5.15 12.44
C TYR A 298 16.62 5.13 13.84
N HIS A 299 17.11 5.95 14.76
CA HIS A 299 16.51 6.14 16.07
C HIS A 299 15.05 6.62 15.96
N PRO A 300 14.11 6.19 16.84
CA PRO A 300 12.70 6.55 16.74
C PRO A 300 12.40 8.04 16.57
N ASP A 301 13.13 8.92 17.26
CA ASP A 301 12.97 10.37 17.11
C ASP A 301 13.34 10.87 15.71
N LEU A 302 14.38 10.30 15.09
CA LEU A 302 14.79 10.65 13.73
C LEU A 302 13.81 10.10 12.70
N LEU A 303 13.24 8.91 12.95
CA LEU A 303 12.21 8.35 12.09
C LEU A 303 10.96 9.24 12.06
N ALA A 304 10.55 9.81 13.20
CA ALA A 304 9.43 10.75 13.22
C ALA A 304 9.67 11.99 12.34
N LEU A 305 10.91 12.52 12.35
CA LEU A 305 11.31 13.63 11.50
C LEU A 305 11.31 13.23 10.01
N GLU A 306 11.82 12.05 9.68
CA GLU A 306 11.83 11.55 8.30
C GLU A 306 10.41 11.30 7.78
N MET A 307 9.55 10.70 8.61
CA MET A 307 8.12 10.52 8.32
C MET A 307 7.46 11.86 7.99
N ALA A 308 7.67 12.88 8.83
CA ALA A 308 7.12 14.22 8.62
C ALA A 308 7.67 14.88 7.35
N LYS A 309 8.98 14.76 7.09
CA LYS A 309 9.68 15.33 5.92
C LYS A 309 9.15 14.79 4.60
N HIS A 310 8.78 13.51 4.56
CA HIS A 310 8.23 12.87 3.37
C HIS A 310 6.69 12.76 3.39
N HIS A 311 6.01 13.45 4.31
CA HIS A 311 4.55 13.39 4.47
C HIS A 311 3.95 11.97 4.54
N TYR A 312 4.73 10.96 4.93
CA TYR A 312 4.25 9.60 5.12
C TYR A 312 3.07 9.48 6.10
N PRO A 313 2.88 10.37 7.10
CA PRO A 313 1.64 10.37 7.87
C PRO A 313 0.38 10.60 7.03
N LEU A 314 0.45 11.37 5.93
CA LEU A 314 -0.68 11.48 4.99
C LEU A 314 -0.94 10.13 4.33
N GLN A 315 0.12 9.50 3.82
CA GLN A 315 0.04 8.19 3.17
C GLN A 315 -0.59 7.16 4.13
N ALA A 316 -0.08 7.07 5.36
CA ALA A 316 -0.58 6.17 6.39
C ALA A 316 -2.06 6.41 6.73
N LEU A 317 -2.49 7.68 6.80
CA LEU A 317 -3.90 8.03 7.04
C LEU A 317 -4.78 7.60 5.86
N LEU A 318 -4.40 7.90 4.63
CA LEU A 318 -5.14 7.52 3.42
C LEU A 318 -5.23 6.00 3.27
N TYR A 319 -4.15 5.28 3.54
CA TYR A 319 -4.09 3.82 3.51
C TYR A 319 -4.94 3.21 4.64
N SER A 320 -4.96 3.83 5.81
CA SER A 320 -5.84 3.42 6.91
C SER A 320 -7.32 3.61 6.56
N VAL A 321 -7.68 4.68 5.84
CA VAL A 321 -9.05 4.87 5.31
C VAL A 321 -9.40 3.78 4.30
N ALA A 322 -8.48 3.45 3.38
CA ALA A 322 -8.68 2.37 2.42
C ALA A 322 -8.88 1.02 3.12
N LEU A 323 -8.03 0.70 4.10
CA LEU A 323 -8.15 -0.51 4.92
C LEU A 323 -9.47 -0.53 5.71
N HIS A 324 -9.85 0.59 6.34
CA HIS A 324 -11.11 0.71 7.07
C HIS A 324 -12.31 0.36 6.19
N ARG A 325 -12.38 0.95 4.98
CA ARG A 325 -13.46 0.67 4.01
C ARG A 325 -13.40 -0.78 3.50
N TYR A 326 -12.21 -1.32 3.28
CA TYR A 326 -11.99 -2.70 2.86
C TYR A 326 -12.50 -3.71 3.91
N LEU A 327 -12.15 -3.50 5.18
CA LEU A 327 -12.55 -4.36 6.31
C LEU A 327 -14.04 -4.25 6.58
N ASN A 328 -14.62 -3.05 6.56
CA ASN A 328 -16.06 -2.85 6.78
C ASN A 328 -16.92 -3.63 5.78
N GLY A 329 -16.44 -3.87 4.56
CA GLY A 329 -17.15 -4.67 3.56
C GLY A 329 -16.90 -6.18 3.61
N ARG A 330 -15.98 -6.67 4.46
CA ARG A 330 -15.52 -8.07 4.44
C ARG A 330 -15.54 -8.76 5.78
N LEU A 331 -15.21 -8.05 6.85
CA LEU A 331 -15.11 -8.62 8.19
C LEU A 331 -16.47 -8.53 8.88
N ALA A 332 -17.04 -9.68 9.24
CA ALA A 332 -18.25 -9.72 10.04
C ALA A 332 -17.99 -9.10 11.42
N ASN A 333 -18.92 -8.30 11.93
CA ASN A 333 -18.80 -7.59 13.21
C ASN A 333 -17.56 -6.68 13.30
N TYR A 334 -17.16 -6.08 12.17
CA TYR A 334 -16.08 -5.10 12.14
C TYR A 334 -16.35 -3.92 13.09
N ASP A 335 -15.39 -3.64 13.96
CA ASP A 335 -15.36 -2.47 14.84
C ASP A 335 -14.03 -1.74 14.64
N PRO A 336 -14.03 -0.49 14.14
CA PRO A 336 -12.81 0.28 13.93
C PRO A 336 -11.91 0.41 15.17
N GLU A 337 -12.48 0.58 16.37
CA GLU A 337 -11.71 0.75 17.62
C GLU A 337 -10.98 -0.53 18.02
N VAL A 338 -11.56 -1.67 17.64
CA VAL A 338 -11.03 -2.99 17.92
C VAL A 338 -10.03 -3.42 16.84
N ASN A 339 -10.43 -3.32 15.58
CA ASN A 339 -9.75 -3.97 14.46
C ASN A 339 -8.69 -3.10 13.79
N LEU A 340 -8.75 -1.76 13.87
CA LEU A 340 -7.68 -0.93 13.32
C LEU A 340 -6.47 -0.95 14.26
N GLY A 341 -5.35 -1.43 13.75
CA GLY A 341 -4.10 -1.59 14.48
C GLY A 341 -3.16 -0.40 14.36
N GLY A 342 -3.36 0.50 13.40
CA GLY A 342 -2.45 1.61 13.10
C GLY A 342 -1.51 1.29 11.93
N ALA A 343 -0.35 1.94 11.90
CA ALA A 343 0.62 1.84 10.81
C ALA A 343 2.04 1.55 11.34
N ALA A 344 2.80 0.73 10.63
CA ALA A 344 4.22 0.45 10.89
C ALA A 344 5.05 0.67 9.62
N TYR A 345 5.91 1.68 9.58
CA TYR A 345 6.81 1.94 8.47
C TYR A 345 8.16 1.30 8.75
N LEU A 346 8.58 0.41 7.86
CA LEU A 346 9.73 -0.46 8.03
C LEU A 346 10.91 0.08 7.21
N PHE A 347 11.76 0.88 7.84
CA PHE A 347 12.99 1.38 7.26
C PHE A 347 14.04 0.26 7.24
N VAL A 348 13.96 -0.61 6.22
CA VAL A 348 14.66 -1.91 6.19
C VAL A 348 16.16 -1.80 6.40
N ARG A 349 16.78 -0.65 6.04
CA ARG A 349 18.20 -0.39 6.24
C ARG A 349 18.59 -0.26 7.71
N GLY A 350 17.69 0.24 8.56
CA GLY A 350 17.90 0.40 10.00
C GLY A 350 17.60 -0.86 10.82
N MET A 351 17.13 -1.92 10.18
CA MET A 351 16.70 -3.17 10.83
C MET A 351 17.84 -4.20 10.75
N GLU A 352 18.53 -4.46 11.87
CA GLU A 352 19.80 -5.20 11.91
C GLU A 352 19.72 -6.61 12.51
N GLY A 353 18.51 -7.12 12.72
CA GLY A 353 18.23 -8.47 13.22
C GLY A 353 17.72 -8.49 14.65
N PRO A 354 17.80 -9.64 15.35
CA PRO A 354 17.26 -9.79 16.70
C PRO A 354 17.82 -8.80 17.73
N GLU A 355 19.06 -8.37 17.53
CA GLU A 355 19.79 -7.44 18.40
C GLU A 355 19.54 -5.96 18.06
N THR A 356 18.59 -5.65 17.16
CA THR A 356 18.26 -4.27 16.77
C THR A 356 18.00 -3.42 18.02
N PRO A 357 18.75 -2.31 18.21
CA PRO A 357 18.62 -1.42 19.35
C PRO A 357 17.18 -0.92 19.50
N LYS A 358 16.75 -0.76 20.74
CA LYS A 358 15.42 -0.28 21.09
C LYS A 358 15.50 0.90 22.03
N GLU A 359 14.71 1.94 21.75
CA GLU A 359 14.48 3.06 22.65
C GLU A 359 13.05 2.97 23.18
N ASN A 360 12.90 2.85 24.51
CA ASN A 360 11.58 2.69 25.16
C ASN A 360 10.71 1.57 24.55
N GLY A 361 11.36 0.48 24.10
CA GLY A 361 10.70 -0.67 23.46
C GLY A 361 10.45 -0.52 21.96
N GLN A 362 10.68 0.66 21.37
CA GLN A 362 10.60 0.89 19.92
C GLN A 362 11.94 0.55 19.26
N PRO A 363 11.98 -0.36 18.28
CA PRO A 363 13.21 -0.71 17.60
C PRO A 363 13.64 0.37 16.61
N ASN A 364 14.95 0.54 16.45
CA ASN A 364 15.50 1.35 15.37
C ASN A 364 15.04 0.77 14.02
N GLY A 365 14.80 1.65 13.05
CA GLY A 365 14.31 1.29 11.73
C GLY A 365 12.81 0.96 11.64
N VAL A 366 12.05 1.02 12.75
CA VAL A 366 10.59 0.79 12.71
C VAL A 366 9.85 1.98 13.31
N PHE A 367 9.13 2.71 12.47
CA PHE A 367 8.24 3.77 12.93
C PHE A 367 6.82 3.23 13.12
N SER A 368 6.33 3.24 14.35
CA SER A 368 4.96 2.81 14.67
C SER A 368 4.07 4.01 14.97
N TRP A 369 2.91 4.09 14.30
CA TRP A 369 1.89 5.09 14.58
C TRP A 369 0.55 4.44 14.89
N LYS A 370 0.14 4.54 16.15
CA LYS A 370 -1.20 4.14 16.59
C LYS A 370 -2.20 5.23 16.22
N ILE A 371 -2.59 5.26 14.95
CA ILE A 371 -3.57 6.22 14.43
C ILE A 371 -4.89 6.03 15.20
N PRO A 372 -5.44 7.08 15.84
CA PRO A 372 -6.73 6.98 16.50
C PRO A 372 -7.80 6.50 15.51
N SER A 373 -8.56 5.45 15.85
CA SER A 373 -9.52 4.91 14.87
C SER A 373 -10.63 5.92 14.54
N ALA A 374 -11.01 6.77 15.51
CA ALA A 374 -11.88 7.92 15.30
C ALA A 374 -11.36 8.90 14.22
N LEU A 375 -10.04 9.13 14.14
CA LEU A 375 -9.43 9.95 13.07
C LEU A 375 -9.62 9.27 11.71
N VAL A 376 -9.39 7.96 11.63
CA VAL A 376 -9.58 7.19 10.38
C VAL A 376 -11.05 7.24 9.92
N VAL A 377 -12.00 7.06 10.83
CA VAL A 377 -13.44 7.13 10.54
C VAL A 377 -13.83 8.55 10.09
N ALA A 378 -13.36 9.58 10.80
CA ALA A 378 -13.62 10.98 10.44
C ALA A 378 -13.05 11.32 9.06
N ALA A 379 -11.81 10.92 8.77
CA ALA A 379 -11.18 11.10 7.47
C ALA A 379 -11.92 10.34 6.36
N SER A 380 -12.38 9.10 6.63
CA SER A 380 -13.20 8.32 5.69
C SER A 380 -14.51 9.04 5.35
N ASN A 381 -15.19 9.62 6.34
CA ASN A 381 -16.43 10.37 6.14
C ASN A 381 -16.19 11.68 5.39
N LEU A 382 -15.14 12.42 5.74
CA LEU A 382 -14.71 13.63 5.05
C LEU A 382 -14.45 13.35 3.57
N LEU A 383 -13.64 12.34 3.25
CA LEU A 383 -13.33 11.93 1.87
C LEU A 383 -14.55 11.40 1.12
N ALA A 384 -15.59 10.91 1.81
CA ALA A 384 -16.85 10.51 1.18
C ALA A 384 -17.78 11.70 0.85
N GLY A 385 -17.48 12.92 1.33
CA GLY A 385 -18.36 14.08 1.24
C GLY A 385 -19.43 14.14 2.33
N ASN A 386 -19.35 13.26 3.34
CA ASN A 386 -20.28 13.21 4.46
C ASN A 386 -19.80 14.14 5.58
N SER A 387 -19.83 15.46 5.36
CA SER A 387 -19.57 16.40 6.45
C SER A 387 -20.71 16.29 7.47
N SER A 388 -20.45 15.66 8.62
CA SER A 388 -21.27 15.91 9.81
C SER A 388 -21.00 17.34 10.21
N ALA A 389 -22.02 18.20 10.14
CA ALA A 389 -21.95 19.52 10.74
C ALA A 389 -21.64 19.33 12.23
N VAL A 390 -20.40 19.62 12.64
CA VAL A 390 -20.08 19.82 14.05
C VAL A 390 -20.88 21.04 14.48
N GLY A 391 -21.92 20.80 15.26
CA GLY A 391 -22.82 21.82 15.77
C GLY A 391 -22.06 22.82 16.63
N GLY A 392 -21.72 23.97 16.02
CA GLY A 392 -21.39 25.18 16.74
C GLY A 392 -22.65 25.75 17.38
N GLY A 393 -23.00 25.25 18.57
CA GLY A 393 -23.91 25.95 19.47
C GLY A 393 -23.18 27.14 20.08
N LYS A 394 -23.54 28.34 19.63
CA LYS A 394 -23.41 29.55 20.45
C LYS A 394 -24.58 29.65 21.42
#